data_AF-A0A915BWB2-F1
#
_entry.id   AF-A0A915BWB2-F1
#
_cell.length_a   1.000
_cell.length_b   1.000
_cell.length_c   1.000
_cell.angle_alpha   90.00
_cell.angle_beta   90.00
_cell.angle_gamma   90.00
#
_symmetry.space_group_name_H-M   'P 1'
#
loop_
_entity.id
_entity.type
_entity.pdbx_description
1 polymer ?
#
loop_
_entity_poly.entity_id
_entity_poly.type
_entity_poly.pdbx_seq_one_letter_code
_entity_poly.pdbx_strand_id
1 'polypeptide(L)'
;MPTEKLTLHGLKLGSCTAQMSSEAAQEHDLNVYTACVRSALDGQRKWNAQVSILRKGTSWVRDAWLANSMWSNRDFMLHGWKLSTLDVEAFAPWSSPLSSHEFNMVKCSTEEAGYNWQYKNAFIGSDKETESMINEVIKSSHQAYLNDFRKISGYL
;
A
#
# COMPACT_ATOMS: atom_id res chain seq x y z
N MET A 1 -12.49 -14.29 24.66
CA MET A 1 -12.94 -12.91 24.35
C MET A 1 -14.45 -12.87 24.55
N PRO A 2 -15.04 -11.86 25.21
CA PRO A 2 -16.47 -11.89 25.50
C PRO A 2 -17.27 -11.73 24.22
N THR A 3 -18.19 -12.66 24.00
CA THR A 3 -19.01 -12.89 22.80
C THR A 3 -19.76 -11.64 22.34
N GLU A 4 -20.16 -10.79 23.29
CA GLU A 4 -20.85 -9.52 23.08
C GLU A 4 -20.06 -8.50 22.24
N LYS A 5 -18.73 -8.47 22.41
CA LYS A 5 -17.84 -7.56 21.68
C LYS A 5 -17.74 -7.95 20.20
N LEU A 6 -17.81 -9.26 19.90
CA LEU A 6 -17.84 -9.78 18.53
C LEU A 6 -19.17 -9.45 17.84
N THR A 7 -20.30 -9.53 18.55
CA THR A 7 -21.63 -9.19 18.03
C THR A 7 -21.73 -7.70 17.67
N LEU A 8 -21.21 -6.81 18.53
CA LEU A 8 -21.22 -5.36 18.29
C LEU A 8 -20.34 -4.94 17.10
N HIS A 9 -19.19 -5.60 16.93
CA HIS A 9 -18.31 -5.39 15.77
C HIS A 9 -18.94 -5.92 14.48
N GLY A 10 -19.62 -7.07 14.55
CA GLY A 10 -20.37 -7.63 13.41
C GLY A 10 -21.49 -6.69 12.94
N LEU A 11 -22.20 -6.05 13.86
CA LEU A 11 -23.22 -5.03 13.56
C LEU A 11 -22.61 -3.77 12.89
N LYS A 12 -21.48 -3.25 13.40
CA LYS A 12 -20.78 -2.11 12.79
C LYS A 12 -20.21 -2.41 11.41
N LEU A 13 -19.70 -3.62 11.19
CA LEU A 13 -19.24 -4.05 9.87
C LEU A 13 -20.41 -4.20 8.89
N GLY A 14 -21.55 -4.73 9.34
CA GLY A 14 -22.78 -4.81 8.56
C GLY A 14 -23.30 -3.45 8.08
N SER A 15 -23.18 -2.40 8.92
CA SER A 15 -23.54 -1.03 8.50
C SER A 15 -22.63 -0.46 7.41
N CYS A 16 -21.35 -0.87 7.36
CA CYS A 16 -20.45 -0.46 6.28
C CYS A 16 -20.84 -1.11 4.94
N THR A 17 -21.36 -2.34 4.95
CA THR A 17 -21.76 -3.05 3.72
C THR A 17 -23.05 -2.49 3.13
N ALA A 18 -23.99 -2.04 3.96
CA ALA A 18 -25.20 -1.35 3.49
C ALA A 18 -24.91 -0.02 2.76
N GLN A 19 -23.72 0.56 2.98
CA GLN A 19 -23.27 1.78 2.29
C GLN A 19 -22.74 1.50 0.87
N MET A 20 -22.38 0.26 0.53
CA MET A 20 -21.87 -0.13 -0.79
C MET A 20 -22.95 -0.64 -1.76
N SER A 21 -24.21 -0.81 -1.32
CA SER A 21 -25.22 -1.56 -2.07
C SER A 21 -25.94 -0.79 -3.19
N SER A 22 -25.45 0.38 -3.61
CA SER A 22 -25.81 0.92 -4.94
C SER A 22 -24.78 0.46 -5.96
N GLU A 23 -25.23 -0.27 -6.98
CA GLU A 23 -24.48 -1.11 -7.94
C GLU A 23 -23.41 -0.43 -8.82
N ALA A 24 -22.82 0.69 -8.41
CA ALA A 24 -21.73 1.35 -9.12
C ALA A 24 -20.64 1.82 -8.16
N ALA A 25 -19.88 0.87 -7.58
CA ALA A 25 -18.72 1.21 -6.74
C ALA A 25 -17.66 1.94 -7.57
N GLN A 26 -17.62 3.26 -7.46
CA GLN A 26 -16.51 4.09 -7.93
C GLN A 26 -15.35 4.01 -6.92
N GLU A 27 -14.15 4.43 -7.31
CA GLU A 27 -12.97 4.45 -6.41
C GLU A 27 -13.25 5.18 -5.08
N HIS A 28 -14.09 6.22 -5.12
CA HIS A 28 -14.53 6.97 -3.95
C HIS A 28 -15.33 6.11 -2.96
N ASP A 29 -16.21 5.23 -3.45
CA ASP A 29 -17.03 4.35 -2.61
C ASP A 29 -16.16 3.31 -1.89
N LEU A 30 -15.10 2.83 -2.54
CA LEU A 30 -14.10 1.93 -1.95
C LEU A 30 -13.30 2.60 -0.83
N ASN A 31 -12.94 3.88 -1.00
CA ASN A 31 -12.19 4.64 -0.01
C ASN A 31 -13.05 4.94 1.24
N VAL A 32 -14.30 5.36 1.04
CA VAL A 32 -15.26 5.58 2.12
C VAL A 32 -15.58 4.28 2.86
N TYR A 33 -15.84 3.18 2.13
CA TYR A 33 -16.03 1.86 2.72
C TYR A 33 -14.80 1.42 3.54
N THR A 34 -13.60 1.58 3.00
CA THR A 34 -12.35 1.26 3.70
C THR A 34 -12.21 2.08 4.98
N ALA A 35 -12.58 3.36 4.95
CA ALA A 35 -12.58 4.21 6.14
C ALA A 35 -13.62 3.73 7.18
N CYS A 36 -14.80 3.29 6.74
CA CYS A 36 -15.85 2.74 7.61
C CYS A 36 -15.39 1.46 8.29
N VAL A 37 -14.90 0.50 7.51
CA VAL A 37 -14.36 -0.75 8.06
C VAL A 37 -13.25 -0.44 9.06
N ARG A 38 -12.27 0.39 8.70
CA ARG A 38 -11.18 0.76 9.62
C ARG A 38 -11.66 1.38 10.94
N SER A 39 -12.71 2.19 10.90
CA SER A 39 -13.33 2.75 12.10
C SER A 39 -14.14 1.73 12.89
N ALA A 40 -14.90 0.87 12.22
CA ALA A 40 -15.66 -0.22 12.83
C ALA A 40 -14.74 -1.19 13.56
N LEU A 41 -13.52 -1.41 13.03
CA LEU A 41 -12.47 -2.19 13.68
C LEU A 41 -11.80 -1.45 14.85
N ASP A 42 -12.25 -0.26 15.23
CA ASP A 42 -11.80 0.53 16.40
C ASP A 42 -10.27 0.72 16.49
N GLY A 43 -9.61 0.84 15.34
CA GLY A 43 -8.15 0.91 15.29
C GLY A 43 -7.43 -0.33 15.86
N GLN A 44 -8.16 -1.43 16.10
CA GLN A 44 -7.63 -2.71 16.58
C GLN A 44 -6.63 -3.22 15.55
N ARG A 45 -5.35 -3.13 15.90
CA ARG A 45 -4.26 -3.63 15.05
C ARG A 45 -4.10 -5.14 15.11
N LYS A 46 -4.83 -5.81 16.00
CA LYS A 46 -4.83 -7.26 16.14
C LYS A 46 -6.27 -7.72 16.32
N TRP A 47 -6.79 -8.44 15.34
CA TRP A 47 -8.12 -9.01 15.38
C TRP A 47 -8.02 -10.51 15.67
N ASN A 48 -8.61 -10.97 16.77
CA ASN A 48 -8.66 -12.38 17.18
C ASN A 48 -7.32 -13.13 17.13
N ALA A 49 -6.19 -12.42 17.25
CA ALA A 49 -4.83 -12.92 17.03
C ALA A 49 -4.53 -13.54 15.63
N GLN A 50 -5.47 -13.45 14.68
CA GLN A 50 -5.33 -14.02 13.32
C GLN A 50 -4.97 -12.95 12.27
N VAL A 51 -5.41 -11.70 12.47
CA VAL A 51 -5.16 -10.60 11.52
C VAL A 51 -4.45 -9.46 12.25
N SER A 52 -3.35 -8.96 11.69
CA SER A 52 -2.63 -7.81 12.22
C SER A 52 -2.52 -6.68 11.20
N ILE A 53 -2.91 -5.46 11.59
CA ILE A 53 -2.75 -4.24 10.78
C ILE A 53 -1.48 -3.53 11.24
N LEU A 54 -0.43 -3.56 10.41
CA LEU A 54 0.85 -2.92 10.70
C LEU A 54 0.78 -1.39 10.48
N ARG A 55 1.72 -0.66 11.09
CA ARG A 55 1.86 0.79 10.86
C ARG A 55 2.27 1.01 9.40
N LYS A 56 1.65 1.97 8.71
CA LYS A 56 2.09 2.39 7.37
C LYS A 56 3.56 2.83 7.43
N GLY A 57 4.34 2.52 6.41
CA GLY A 57 5.78 2.87 6.34
C GLY A 57 6.70 1.97 7.15
N THR A 58 6.20 0.96 7.84
CA THR A 58 7.04 -0.06 8.51
C THR A 58 7.22 -1.34 7.67
N SER A 59 6.69 -1.33 6.44
CA SER A 59 6.80 -2.45 5.49
C SER A 59 8.09 -2.35 4.71
N TRP A 60 8.72 -3.50 4.45
CA TRP A 60 9.90 -3.63 3.60
C TRP A 60 9.53 -3.87 2.13
N VAL A 61 8.23 -4.04 1.85
CA VAL A 61 7.65 -4.14 0.51
C VAL A 61 6.80 -2.91 0.23
N ARG A 62 7.04 -2.22 -0.88
CA ARG A 62 6.25 -1.05 -1.29
C ARG A 62 6.15 -0.90 -2.80
N ASP A 63 5.12 -0.19 -3.23
CA ASP A 63 4.96 0.21 -4.62
C ASP A 63 6.12 1.14 -5.05
N ALA A 64 6.65 0.91 -6.24
CA ALA A 64 7.77 1.69 -6.77
C ALA A 64 7.41 3.17 -7.00
N TRP A 65 6.18 3.43 -7.46
CA TRP A 65 5.70 4.78 -7.76
C TRP A 65 5.67 5.72 -6.55
N LEU A 66 5.60 5.16 -5.32
CA LEU A 66 5.56 5.94 -4.08
C LEU A 66 6.83 6.77 -3.81
N ALA A 67 7.94 6.40 -4.46
CA ALA A 67 9.22 7.11 -4.35
C ALA A 67 9.82 7.34 -5.74
N ASN A 68 8.99 7.55 -6.77
CA ASN A 68 9.45 7.78 -8.14
C ASN A 68 10.42 6.68 -8.65
N SER A 69 10.15 5.43 -8.27
CA SER A 69 11.00 4.26 -8.55
C SER A 69 12.39 4.26 -7.91
N MET A 70 12.72 5.28 -7.09
CA MET A 70 13.93 5.26 -6.27
C MET A 70 13.83 4.17 -5.20
N TRP A 71 14.97 3.63 -4.78
CA TRP A 71 15.07 2.62 -3.72
C TRP A 71 16.32 2.83 -2.86
N SER A 72 16.31 2.24 -1.66
CA SER A 72 17.45 2.28 -0.73
C SER A 72 17.65 0.93 -0.04
N ASN A 73 18.68 0.82 0.81
CA ASN A 73 19.04 -0.43 1.51
C ASN A 73 17.96 -0.94 2.49
N ARG A 74 16.94 -0.13 2.81
CA ARG A 74 15.80 -0.55 3.63
C ARG A 74 14.68 -1.23 2.83
N ASP A 75 14.70 -1.12 1.49
CA ASP A 75 13.74 -1.80 0.64
C ASP A 75 14.11 -3.28 0.51
N PHE A 76 13.20 -4.17 0.89
CA PHE A 76 13.33 -5.62 0.65
C PHE A 76 12.81 -5.99 -0.74
N MET A 77 11.68 -5.41 -1.15
CA MET A 77 11.09 -5.65 -2.47
C MET A 77 10.30 -4.43 -2.95
N LEU A 78 10.47 -4.08 -4.22
CA LEU A 78 9.57 -3.17 -4.91
C LEU A 78 8.50 -3.96 -5.65
N HIS A 79 7.25 -3.49 -5.60
CA HIS A 79 6.16 -4.02 -6.42
C HIS A 79 5.50 -2.93 -7.27
N GLY A 80 4.47 -3.30 -8.01
CA GLY A 80 3.72 -2.37 -8.86
C GLY A 80 4.34 -2.12 -10.24
N TRP A 81 5.30 -2.95 -10.66
CA TRP A 81 5.94 -2.87 -11.98
C TRP A 81 5.08 -3.46 -13.10
N LYS A 82 3.96 -2.79 -13.40
CA LYS A 82 3.09 -3.18 -14.51
C LYS A 82 3.62 -2.60 -15.82
N LEU A 83 3.75 -3.43 -16.86
CA LEU A 83 4.21 -2.95 -18.17
C LEU A 83 3.33 -1.83 -18.74
N SER A 84 2.03 -1.86 -18.46
CA SER A 84 1.07 -0.84 -18.90
C SER A 84 1.28 0.54 -18.27
N THR A 85 2.10 0.66 -17.22
CA THR A 85 2.38 1.94 -16.52
C THR A 85 3.88 2.28 -16.50
N LEU A 86 4.68 1.59 -17.32
CA LEU A 86 6.11 1.87 -17.48
C LEU A 86 6.31 3.13 -18.33
N ASP A 87 6.97 4.15 -17.78
CA ASP A 87 7.37 5.38 -18.46
C ASP A 87 6.23 6.11 -19.20
N VAL A 88 5.01 6.01 -18.66
CA VAL A 88 3.82 6.69 -19.20
C VAL A 88 3.16 7.54 -18.12
N GLU A 89 2.51 8.64 -18.54
CA GLU A 89 1.69 9.45 -17.65
C GLU A 89 0.35 8.75 -17.37
N ALA A 90 0.37 7.84 -16.38
CA ALA A 90 -0.80 7.10 -15.92
C ALA A 90 -0.86 7.09 -14.38
N PHE A 91 -1.92 6.51 -13.82
CA PHE A 91 -1.96 6.23 -12.38
C PHE A 91 -0.86 5.23 -12.01
N ALA A 92 -0.16 5.50 -10.91
CA ALA A 92 0.96 4.69 -10.42
C ALA A 92 2.03 4.42 -11.50
N PRO A 93 2.60 5.47 -12.12
CA PRO A 93 3.63 5.30 -13.14
C PRO A 93 4.94 4.89 -12.48
N TRP A 94 5.77 4.17 -13.21
CA TRP A 94 7.11 3.81 -12.75
C TRP A 94 8.10 3.85 -13.90
N SER A 95 9.35 4.04 -13.54
CA SER A 95 10.49 3.96 -14.46
C SER A 95 11.37 2.81 -14.04
N SER A 96 11.89 2.07 -15.02
CA SER A 96 12.74 0.92 -14.69
C SER A 96 14.04 1.36 -14.02
N PRO A 97 14.28 0.92 -12.75
CA PRO A 97 15.55 1.18 -12.08
C PRO A 97 16.65 0.25 -12.60
N LEU A 98 16.32 -0.72 -13.46
CA LEU A 98 17.27 -1.67 -14.02
C LEU A 98 17.93 -1.10 -15.27
N SER A 99 19.23 -1.32 -15.38
CA SER A 99 20.04 -0.99 -16.55
C SER A 99 19.87 -2.01 -17.68
N SER A 100 19.47 -3.24 -17.34
CA SER A 100 19.17 -4.32 -18.29
C SER A 100 17.94 -5.10 -17.83
N HIS A 101 17.19 -5.61 -18.79
CA HIS A 101 16.07 -6.54 -18.58
C HIS A 101 16.42 -7.97 -19.03
N GLU A 102 17.67 -8.20 -19.42
CA GLU A 102 18.18 -9.51 -19.79
C GLU A 102 18.79 -10.20 -18.57
N PHE A 103 18.25 -11.37 -18.23
CA PHE A 103 18.70 -12.16 -17.10
C PHE A 103 19.51 -13.36 -17.59
N ASN A 104 20.71 -13.54 -17.04
CA ASN A 104 21.46 -14.77 -17.24
C ASN A 104 20.85 -15.86 -16.34
N MET A 105 20.04 -16.72 -16.94
CA MET A 105 19.31 -17.78 -16.25
C MET A 105 20.22 -18.81 -15.59
N VAL A 106 21.45 -19.00 -16.09
CA VAL A 106 22.44 -19.91 -15.48
C VAL A 106 22.88 -19.36 -14.13
N LYS A 107 23.07 -18.04 -14.01
CA LYS A 107 23.49 -17.37 -12.76
C LYS A 107 22.41 -17.38 -11.67
N CYS A 108 21.13 -17.52 -12.03
CA CYS A 108 20.04 -17.49 -11.04
C CYS A 108 20.14 -18.62 -10.00
N SER A 109 20.85 -19.71 -10.32
CA SER A 109 21.05 -20.87 -9.43
C SER A 109 22.37 -20.83 -8.64
N THR A 110 23.15 -19.75 -8.77
CA THR A 110 24.47 -19.62 -8.13
C THR A 110 24.48 -18.46 -7.13
N GLU A 111 25.56 -18.34 -6.36
CA GLU A 111 25.80 -17.20 -5.46
C GLU A 111 25.90 -15.86 -6.22
N GLU A 112 26.07 -15.92 -7.55
CA GLU A 112 26.12 -14.76 -8.43
C GLU A 112 24.74 -14.26 -8.88
N ALA A 113 23.64 -14.85 -8.41
CA ALA A 113 22.28 -14.46 -8.82
C ALA A 113 22.02 -12.96 -8.65
N GLY A 114 22.64 -12.33 -7.65
CA GLY A 114 22.56 -10.89 -7.40
C GLY A 114 23.05 -10.02 -8.56
N TYR A 115 24.04 -10.48 -9.35
CA TYR A 115 24.61 -9.69 -10.45
C TYR A 115 23.70 -9.55 -11.67
N ASN A 116 22.60 -10.31 -11.73
CA ASN A 116 21.54 -10.08 -12.72
C ASN A 116 20.80 -8.75 -12.49
N TRP A 117 20.82 -8.25 -11.25
CA TRP A 117 20.13 -7.03 -10.87
C TRP A 117 21.07 -5.83 -11.01
N GLN A 118 21.29 -5.41 -12.25
CA GLN A 118 22.09 -4.22 -12.55
C GLN A 118 21.22 -2.98 -12.44
N TYR A 119 21.49 -2.13 -11.47
CA TYR A 119 20.71 -0.93 -11.20
C TYR A 119 21.34 0.32 -11.83
N LYS A 120 20.48 1.26 -12.22
CA LYS A 120 20.86 2.62 -12.61
C LYS A 120 21.12 3.44 -11.34
N ASN A 121 22.31 4.04 -11.23
CA ASN A 121 22.69 4.86 -10.07
C ASN A 121 21.70 6.00 -9.77
N ALA A 122 21.03 6.53 -10.80
CA ALA A 122 20.02 7.60 -10.64
C ALA A 122 18.80 7.20 -9.79
N PHE A 123 18.53 5.90 -9.63
CA PHE A 123 17.42 5.39 -8.83
C PHE A 123 17.86 4.87 -7.44
N ILE A 124 19.16 4.96 -7.12
CA ILE A 124 19.68 4.57 -5.81
C ILE A 124 19.65 5.81 -4.91
N GLY A 125 18.71 5.83 -3.98
CA GLY A 125 18.55 6.91 -3.00
C GLY A 125 19.14 6.57 -1.64
N SER A 126 19.39 7.60 -0.83
CA SER A 126 19.66 7.37 0.59
C SER A 126 18.40 6.94 1.34
N ASP A 127 18.59 6.22 2.45
CA ASP A 127 17.48 5.85 3.33
C ASP A 127 16.64 7.05 3.73
N LYS A 128 17.28 8.18 4.05
CA LYS A 128 16.62 9.41 4.48
C LYS A 128 15.75 10.02 3.37
N GLU A 129 16.24 10.07 2.14
CA GLU A 129 15.50 10.62 1.00
C GLU A 129 14.29 9.76 0.67
N THR A 130 14.50 8.44 0.55
CA THR A 130 13.43 7.48 0.26
C THR A 130 12.34 7.51 1.34
N GLU A 131 12.72 7.58 2.62
CA GLU A 131 11.76 7.69 3.72
C GLU A 131 11.05 9.05 3.76
N SER A 132 11.71 10.15 3.36
CA SER A 132 11.04 11.44 3.26
C SER A 132 9.88 11.39 2.27
N MET A 133 10.12 10.85 1.06
CA MET A 133 9.08 10.68 0.03
C MET A 133 7.93 9.78 0.52
N ILE A 134 8.27 8.64 1.12
CA ILE A 134 7.26 7.72 1.67
C ILE A 134 6.44 8.39 2.78
N ASN A 135 7.07 9.18 3.65
CA ASN A 135 6.39 9.88 4.72
C ASN A 135 5.42 10.95 4.22
N GLU A 136 5.72 11.61 3.10
CA GLU A 136 4.78 12.52 2.43
C GLU A 136 3.55 11.79 1.92
N VAL A 137 3.73 10.62 1.27
CA VAL A 137 2.60 9.80 0.83
C VAL A 137 1.79 9.28 2.01
N ILE A 138 2.43 8.88 3.11
CA ILE A 138 1.73 8.46 4.34
C ILE A 138 0.88 9.60 4.91
N LYS A 139 1.45 10.82 4.99
CA LYS A 139 0.73 12.01 5.46
C LYS A 139 -0.48 12.32 4.57
N SER A 140 -0.27 12.36 3.26
CA SER A 140 -1.33 12.60 2.27
C SER A 140 -2.44 11.55 2.36
N SER A 141 -2.05 10.27 2.38
CA SER A 141 -2.98 9.14 2.55
C SER A 141 -3.76 9.21 3.86
N HIS A 142 -3.16 9.71 4.94
CA HIS A 142 -3.84 9.88 6.21
C HIS A 142 -4.86 11.02 6.14
N GLN A 143 -4.51 12.13 5.48
CA GLN A 143 -5.43 13.25 5.29
C GLN A 143 -6.64 12.85 4.42
N ALA A 144 -6.41 12.09 3.35
CA ALA A 144 -7.47 11.53 2.52
C ALA A 144 -8.42 10.64 3.35
N TYR A 145 -7.84 9.71 4.14
CA TYR A 145 -8.61 8.89 5.07
C TYR A 145 -9.47 9.73 6.03
N LEU A 146 -8.93 10.80 6.63
CA LEU A 146 -9.71 11.66 7.52
C LEU A 146 -10.87 12.37 6.80
N ASN A 147 -10.66 12.77 5.55
CA ASN A 147 -11.71 13.38 4.74
C ASN A 147 -12.83 12.38 4.41
N ASP A 148 -12.46 11.16 4.04
CA ASP A 148 -13.43 10.08 3.79
C ASP A 148 -14.15 9.67 5.07
N PHE A 149 -13.43 9.62 6.18
CA PHE A 149 -13.99 9.34 7.49
C PHE A 149 -15.06 10.37 7.90
N ARG A 150 -14.83 11.66 7.63
CA ARG A 150 -15.86 12.70 7.88
C ARG A 150 -17.13 12.52 7.06
N LYS A 151 -17.04 11.93 5.87
CA LYS A 151 -18.23 11.63 5.07
C LYS A 151 -19.09 10.59 5.77
N ILE A 152 -18.48 9.60 6.43
CA ILE A 152 -19.17 8.56 7.20
C ILE A 152 -20.02 9.17 8.33
N SER A 153 -19.51 10.17 9.04
CA SER A 153 -20.27 10.88 10.09
C SER A 153 -21.47 11.68 9.57
N GLY A 154 -21.61 11.88 8.25
CA GLY A 154 -22.83 12.40 7.64
C GLY A 154 -23.91 11.34 7.37
N TYR A 155 -23.58 10.05 7.56
CA TYR A 155 -24.46 8.90 7.31
C TYR A 155 -24.80 8.11 8.59
N LEU A 156 -24.26 8.51 9.75
CA LEU A 156 -24.59 7.99 11.09
C LEU A 156 -25.36 9.04 11.89
#